data_AF-A0A3B3ZD32-F1
#
_entry.id   AF-A0A3B3ZD32-F1
#
_cell.length_a   1.000
_cell.length_b   1.000
_cell.length_c   1.000
_cell.angle_alpha   90.00
_cell.angle_beta   90.00
_cell.angle_gamma   90.00
#
_symmetry.space_group_name_H-M   'P 1'
#
loop_
_entity.id
_entity.type
_entity.pdbx_description
1 polymer ?
#
loop_
_entity_poly.entity_id
_entity_poly.type
_entity_poly.pdbx_seq_one_letter_code
_entity_poly.pdbx_strand_id
1 'polypeptide(L)'
;FLHVCVNSSRQAEALKADMADSKLGVAEVWTSRQALQDVYQKMLVTDLEYALDKKVEQDLWNHAFKNQITTLQSQAKNRANPNRSEVQANLSLFLEAASGFYTQMLQELCTVFHVDLPCRVRSSQLGIFSTSPHSSSAIVTPQTSSCFYICQHCLVHLGDIGVYTTHSQKAVLWDSEIKMK
;
A
#
# COMPACT_ATOMS: atom_id res chain seq x y z
N PHE A 1 5.49 -5.02 23.79
CA PHE A 1 5.49 -5.62 22.44
C PHE A 1 4.15 -6.26 22.14
N LEU A 2 3.83 -7.45 22.69
CA LEU A 2 2.54 -8.12 22.49
C LEU A 2 1.30 -7.22 22.70
N HIS A 3 1.29 -6.39 23.75
CA HIS A 3 0.13 -5.52 24.01
C HIS A 3 -0.08 -4.42 22.96
N VAL A 4 1.01 -3.92 22.34
CA VAL A 4 0.93 -2.92 21.26
C VAL A 4 0.45 -3.57 19.97
N CYS A 5 0.99 -4.74 19.62
CA CYS A 5 0.61 -5.47 18.41
C CYS A 5 -0.84 -5.99 18.48
N VAL A 6 -1.30 -6.43 19.65
CA VAL A 6 -2.71 -6.84 19.87
C VAL A 6 -3.65 -5.64 19.76
N ASN A 7 -3.30 -4.49 20.32
CA ASN A 7 -4.11 -3.28 20.20
C ASN A 7 -4.16 -2.78 18.74
N SER A 8 -3.03 -2.80 18.02
CA SER A 8 -2.97 -2.48 16.60
C SER A 8 -3.80 -3.44 15.74
N SER A 9 -3.78 -4.74 16.06
CA SER A 9 -4.60 -5.73 15.36
C SER A 9 -6.10 -5.50 15.61
N ARG A 10 -6.50 -5.21 16.86
CA ARG A 10 -7.91 -4.86 17.17
C ARG A 10 -8.35 -3.56 16.49
N GLN A 11 -7.47 -2.58 16.41
CA GLN A 11 -7.73 -1.33 15.69
C GLN A 11 -7.90 -1.59 14.18
N ALA A 12 -7.05 -2.43 13.59
CA ALA A 12 -7.17 -2.80 12.18
C ALA A 12 -8.49 -3.50 11.86
N GLU A 13 -8.95 -4.41 12.72
CA GLU A 13 -10.26 -5.08 12.55
C GLU A 13 -11.43 -4.11 12.62
N ALA A 14 -11.39 -3.13 13.53
CA ALA A 14 -12.39 -2.07 13.59
C ALA A 14 -12.41 -1.23 12.30
N LEU A 15 -11.24 -0.82 11.82
CA LEU A 15 -11.12 -0.03 10.58
C LEU A 15 -11.58 -0.80 9.34
N LYS A 16 -11.34 -2.12 9.27
CA LYS A 16 -11.90 -2.97 8.21
C LYS A 16 -13.43 -3.00 8.25
N ALA A 17 -14.02 -3.10 9.44
CA ALA A 17 -15.46 -3.10 9.63
C ALA A 17 -16.07 -1.76 9.20
N ASP A 18 -15.45 -0.65 9.58
CA ASP A 18 -15.86 0.70 9.17
C ASP A 18 -15.86 0.84 7.65
N MET A 19 -14.81 0.36 6.97
CA MET A 19 -14.74 0.38 5.49
C MET A 19 -15.78 -0.51 4.79
N ALA A 20 -16.38 -1.47 5.50
CA ALA A 20 -17.46 -2.31 5.01
C ALA A 20 -18.85 -1.74 5.35
N ASP A 21 -18.95 -0.76 6.25
CA ASP A 21 -20.22 -0.13 6.61
C ASP A 21 -20.70 0.78 5.48
N SER A 22 -21.85 0.40 4.91
CA SER A 22 -22.48 1.12 3.80
C SER A 22 -23.02 2.50 4.22
N LYS A 23 -23.00 2.83 5.52
CA LYS A 23 -23.43 4.12 6.07
C LYS A 23 -22.36 5.21 6.03
N LEU A 24 -21.08 4.84 5.88
CA LEU A 24 -19.99 5.81 5.85
C LEU A 24 -19.87 6.49 4.48
N GLY A 25 -19.58 7.78 4.50
CA GLY A 25 -19.31 8.57 3.31
C GLY A 25 -17.96 8.20 2.66
N VAL A 26 -17.81 8.51 1.38
CA VAL A 26 -16.57 8.24 0.61
C VAL A 26 -15.31 8.80 1.28
N ALA A 27 -15.41 9.98 1.90
CA ALA A 27 -14.31 10.61 2.62
C ALA A 27 -13.94 9.86 3.91
N GLU A 28 -14.93 9.37 4.66
CA GLU A 28 -14.71 8.63 5.91
C GLU A 28 -14.09 7.25 5.63
N VAL A 29 -14.53 6.60 4.55
CA VAL A 29 -13.93 5.35 4.06
C VAL A 29 -12.48 5.57 3.62
N TRP A 30 -12.18 6.71 2.97
CA TRP A 30 -10.81 7.08 2.61
C TRP A 30 -9.92 7.30 3.84
N THR A 31 -10.40 8.06 4.83
CA THR A 31 -9.67 8.29 6.08
C THR A 31 -9.44 6.99 6.84
N SER A 32 -10.45 6.11 6.93
CA SER A 32 -10.33 4.81 7.59
C SER A 32 -9.32 3.91 6.88
N ARG A 33 -9.28 3.96 5.54
CA ARG A 33 -8.28 3.25 4.73
C ARG A 33 -6.87 3.77 4.99
N GLN A 34 -6.68 5.08 5.08
CA GLN A 34 -5.37 5.65 5.40
C GLN A 34 -4.90 5.22 6.79
N ALA A 35 -5.78 5.29 7.79
CA ALA A 35 -5.49 4.82 9.14
C ALA A 35 -5.13 3.32 9.17
N LEU A 36 -5.81 2.50 8.36
CA LEU A 36 -5.51 1.06 8.24
C LEU A 36 -4.11 0.83 7.66
N GLN A 37 -3.74 1.58 6.62
CA GLN A 37 -2.39 1.53 6.03
C GLN A 37 -1.32 1.87 7.08
N ASP A 38 -1.52 2.95 7.83
CA ASP A 38 -0.55 3.42 8.84
C ASP A 38 -0.36 2.38 9.96
N VAL A 39 -1.46 1.79 10.46
CA VAL A 39 -1.43 0.75 11.51
C VAL A 39 -0.70 -0.51 11.03
N TYR A 40 -0.94 -0.93 9.79
CA TYR A 40 -0.29 -2.10 9.21
C TYR A 40 1.17 -1.87 8.88
N GLN A 41 1.53 -0.72 8.31
CA GLN A 41 2.92 -0.33 8.10
C GLN A 41 3.68 -0.31 9.44
N LYS A 42 3.10 0.28 10.48
CA LYS A 42 3.71 0.31 11.80
C LYS A 42 3.94 -1.09 12.36
N MET A 43 3.01 -2.04 12.18
CA MET A 43 3.22 -3.42 12.63
C MET A 43 4.35 -4.11 11.85
N LEU A 44 4.38 -3.96 10.53
CA LEU A 44 5.43 -4.54 9.68
C LEU A 44 6.83 -4.02 9.99
N VAL A 45 6.94 -2.76 10.42
CA VAL A 45 8.22 -2.11 10.72
C VAL A 45 8.66 -2.32 12.18
N THR A 46 7.73 -2.51 13.12
CA THR A 46 8.08 -2.67 14.55
C THR A 46 8.23 -4.13 14.99
N ASP A 47 7.40 -5.05 14.48
CA ASP A 47 7.41 -6.46 14.85
C ASP A 47 7.03 -7.34 13.64
N LEU A 48 8.00 -7.48 12.73
CA LEU A 48 7.80 -8.15 11.45
C LEU A 48 7.38 -9.62 11.61
N GLU A 49 7.97 -10.36 12.56
CA GLU A 49 7.64 -11.77 12.78
C GLU A 49 6.18 -11.95 13.20
N TYR A 50 5.71 -11.11 14.12
CA TYR A 50 4.30 -11.11 14.51
C TYR A 50 3.39 -10.70 13.35
N ALA A 51 3.77 -9.66 12.60
CA ALA A 51 2.98 -9.17 11.48
C ALA A 51 2.81 -10.24 10.40
N LEU A 52 3.87 -10.97 10.07
CA LEU A 52 3.84 -12.08 9.11
C LEU A 52 3.03 -13.28 9.62
N ASP A 53 3.16 -13.65 10.91
CA ASP A 53 2.34 -14.71 11.52
C ASP A 53 0.84 -14.39 11.41
N LYS A 54 0.48 -13.11 11.58
CA LYS A 54 -0.89 -12.61 11.46
C LYS A 54 -1.31 -12.24 10.03
N LYS A 55 -0.47 -12.49 9.03
CA LYS A 55 -0.74 -12.21 7.61
C LYS A 55 -1.10 -10.74 7.34
N VAL A 56 -0.50 -9.83 8.10
CA VAL A 56 -0.75 -8.38 8.00
C VAL A 56 -0.44 -7.87 6.60
N GLU A 57 0.59 -8.39 5.95
CA GLU A 57 0.99 -8.03 4.58
C GLU A 57 -0.09 -8.39 3.54
N GLN A 58 -0.75 -9.54 3.73
CA GLN A 58 -1.84 -9.98 2.86
C GLN A 58 -3.09 -9.15 3.08
N ASP A 59 -3.43 -8.88 4.34
CA ASP A 59 -4.59 -8.08 4.69
C ASP A 59 -4.46 -6.64 4.21
N LEU A 60 -3.26 -6.05 4.38
CA LEU A 60 -2.93 -4.74 3.85
C LEU A 60 -3.17 -4.68 2.35
N TRP A 61 -2.63 -5.63 1.58
CA TRP A 61 -2.87 -5.67 0.14
C TRP A 61 -4.35 -5.82 -0.21
N ASN A 62 -5.03 -6.80 0.38
CA ASN A 62 -6.40 -7.14 0.02
C ASN A 62 -7.39 -6.02 0.40
N HIS A 63 -7.36 -5.57 1.65
CA HIS A 63 -8.35 -4.64 2.19
C HIS A 63 -8.02 -3.18 1.87
N ALA A 64 -6.74 -2.79 1.96
CA ALA A 64 -6.36 -1.40 1.73
C ALA A 64 -6.21 -1.06 0.24
N PHE A 65 -5.88 -2.02 -0.63
CA PHE A 65 -5.60 -1.74 -2.05
C PHE A 65 -6.45 -2.56 -3.03
N LYS A 66 -6.28 -3.88 -3.08
CA LYS A 66 -6.84 -4.76 -4.13
C LYS A 66 -8.35 -4.64 -4.30
N ASN A 67 -9.11 -4.62 -3.19
CA ASN A 67 -10.58 -4.49 -3.25
C ASN A 67 -11.01 -3.18 -3.91
N GLN A 68 -10.32 -2.08 -3.59
CA GLN A 68 -10.60 -0.77 -4.18
C GLN A 68 -10.19 -0.72 -5.65
N ILE A 69 -9.01 -1.25 -5.98
CA ILE A 69 -8.54 -1.35 -7.37
C ILE A 69 -9.54 -2.15 -8.21
N THR A 70 -9.99 -3.31 -7.72
CA THR A 70 -10.95 -4.18 -8.43
C THR A 70 -12.28 -3.47 -8.66
N THR A 71 -12.78 -2.75 -7.65
CA THR A 71 -14.02 -1.98 -7.73
C THR A 71 -13.91 -0.86 -8.77
N LEU A 72 -12.85 -0.05 -8.69
CA LEU A 72 -12.60 1.05 -9.62
C LEU A 72 -12.38 0.54 -11.05
N GLN A 73 -11.64 -0.56 -11.23
CA GLN A 73 -11.44 -1.19 -12.54
C GLN A 73 -12.76 -1.69 -13.15
N SER A 74 -13.63 -2.31 -12.35
CA SER A 74 -14.95 -2.76 -12.79
C SER A 74 -15.80 -1.57 -13.26
N GLN A 75 -15.85 -0.51 -12.44
CA GLN A 75 -16.58 0.71 -12.76
C GLN A 75 -16.03 1.46 -13.98
N ALA A 76 -14.71 1.44 -14.20
CA ALA A 76 -14.05 2.07 -15.35
C ALA A 76 -14.23 1.27 -16.65
N LYS A 77 -14.39 -0.06 -16.57
CA LYS A 77 -14.69 -0.93 -17.72
C LYS A 77 -16.17 -0.88 -18.12
N ASN A 78 -17.07 -0.54 -17.20
CA ASN A 78 -18.50 -0.45 -17.46
C ASN A 78 -18.82 0.74 -18.38
N ARG A 79 -19.09 0.47 -19.66
CA ARG A 79 -19.41 1.49 -20.67
C ARG A 79 -20.73 2.23 -20.43
N ALA A 80 -21.63 1.64 -19.64
CA ALA A 80 -22.90 2.28 -19.27
C ALA A 80 -22.74 3.24 -18.08
N ASN A 81 -21.56 3.33 -17.46
CA ASN A 81 -21.31 4.22 -16.34
C ASN A 81 -21.11 5.67 -16.83
N PRO A 82 -22.00 6.62 -16.51
CA PRO A 82 -21.86 8.01 -16.92
C PRO A 82 -20.61 8.67 -16.32
N ASN A 83 -20.14 8.19 -15.17
CA ASN A 83 -18.97 8.72 -14.46
C ASN A 83 -17.67 7.99 -14.81
N ARG A 84 -17.65 7.22 -15.91
CA ARG A 84 -16.50 6.38 -16.29
C ARG A 84 -15.17 7.15 -16.35
N SER A 85 -15.18 8.37 -16.89
CA SER A 85 -13.97 9.19 -16.99
C SER A 85 -13.43 9.60 -15.61
N GLU A 86 -14.32 9.94 -14.68
CA GLU A 86 -13.95 10.32 -13.31
C GLU A 86 -13.43 9.10 -12.54
N VAL A 87 -14.12 7.96 -12.65
CA VAL A 87 -13.67 6.69 -12.05
C VAL A 87 -12.29 6.30 -12.59
N GLN A 88 -12.04 6.50 -13.88
CA GLN A 88 -10.74 6.23 -14.50
C GLN A 88 -9.64 7.16 -13.95
N ALA A 89 -9.94 8.44 -13.71
CA ALA A 89 -9.01 9.38 -13.08
C ALA A 89 -8.74 8.99 -11.62
N ASN A 90 -9.79 8.63 -10.87
CA ASN A 90 -9.67 8.16 -9.49
C ASN A 90 -8.87 6.87 -9.39
N LEU A 91 -9.04 5.93 -10.33
CA LEU A 91 -8.21 4.72 -10.43
C LEU A 91 -6.73 5.07 -10.61
N SER A 92 -6.41 5.99 -11.53
CA SER A 92 -5.02 6.41 -11.77
C SER A 92 -4.41 7.04 -10.52
N LEU A 93 -5.12 7.96 -9.86
CA LEU A 93 -4.67 8.59 -8.62
C LEU A 93 -4.47 7.55 -7.50
N PHE A 94 -5.38 6.59 -7.39
CA PHE A 94 -5.29 5.52 -6.41
C PHE A 94 -4.07 4.63 -6.63
N LEU A 95 -3.77 4.27 -7.88
CA LEU A 95 -2.60 3.48 -8.24
C LEU A 95 -1.29 4.23 -7.98
N GLU A 96 -1.25 5.54 -8.26
CA GLU A 96 -0.10 6.38 -7.94
C GLU A 96 0.14 6.46 -6.43
N ALA A 97 -0.92 6.69 -5.65
CA ALA A 97 -0.85 6.68 -4.18
C ALA A 97 -0.38 5.31 -3.64
N ALA A 98 -0.89 4.20 -4.19
CA ALA A 98 -0.47 2.85 -3.82
C ALA A 98 1.02 2.61 -4.14
N SER A 99 1.50 3.06 -5.29
CA SER A 99 2.91 2.98 -5.66
C SER A 99 3.79 3.77 -4.68
N GLY A 100 3.36 4.97 -4.30
CA GLY A 100 4.04 5.80 -3.30
C GLY A 100 4.14 5.10 -1.95
N PHE A 101 3.02 4.53 -1.46
CA PHE A 101 2.97 3.79 -0.21
C PHE A 101 3.95 2.60 -0.19
N TYR A 102 3.90 1.71 -1.19
CA TYR A 102 4.79 0.54 -1.21
C TYR A 102 6.27 0.92 -1.40
N THR A 103 6.56 2.01 -2.12
CA THR A 103 7.94 2.53 -2.25
C THR A 103 8.46 3.03 -0.92
N GLN A 104 7.65 3.82 -0.19
CA GLN A 104 8.01 4.33 1.13
C GLN A 104 8.18 3.20 2.14
N MET A 105 7.25 2.24 2.18
CA MET A 105 7.34 1.08 3.08
C MET A 105 8.57 0.23 2.79
N LEU A 106 8.89 -0.02 1.50
CA LEU A 106 10.11 -0.75 1.13
C LEU A 106 11.37 -0.02 1.60
N GLN A 107 11.43 1.31 1.47
CA GLN A 107 12.56 2.12 1.92
C GLN A 107 12.70 2.08 3.44
N GLU A 108 11.59 2.14 4.18
CA GLU A 108 11.58 2.04 5.63
C GLU A 108 12.05 0.66 6.11
N LEU A 109 11.51 -0.42 5.55
CA LEU A 109 11.92 -1.81 5.84
C LEU A 109 13.43 -2.02 5.57
N CYS A 110 13.94 -1.54 4.43
CA CYS A 110 15.37 -1.64 4.10
C CYS A 110 16.25 -0.81 5.05
N THR A 111 15.73 0.29 5.59
CA THR A 111 16.46 1.16 6.51
C THR A 111 16.46 0.61 7.93
N VAL A 112 15.31 0.13 8.40
CA VAL A 112 15.11 -0.40 9.75
C VAL A 112 15.76 -1.77 9.93
N PHE A 113 15.65 -2.65 8.93
CA PHE A 113 16.20 -4.02 9.00
C PHE A 113 17.56 -4.19 8.32
N HIS A 114 18.18 -3.09 7.87
CA HIS A 114 19.49 -3.09 7.20
C HIS A 114 19.58 -4.08 6.03
N VAL A 115 18.52 -4.18 5.21
CA VAL A 115 18.52 -5.03 4.02
C VAL A 115 19.28 -4.33 2.89
N ASP A 116 20.32 -4.99 2.38
CA ASP A 116 21.04 -4.57 1.17
C ASP A 116 20.33 -5.10 -0.08
N LEU A 117 19.50 -4.25 -0.70
CA LEU A 117 18.94 -4.51 -2.03
C LEU A 117 19.90 -4.00 -3.14
N PRO A 118 20.16 -4.78 -4.20
CA PRO A 118 21.06 -4.38 -5.30
C PRO A 118 20.69 -3.07 -6.00
N CYS A 119 19.41 -2.67 -5.95
CA CYS A 119 18.88 -1.46 -6.59
C CYS A 119 18.89 -0.23 -5.66
N ARG A 120 19.38 -0.37 -4.42
CA ARG A 120 19.37 0.71 -3.43
C ARG A 120 20.58 1.62 -3.65
N VAL A 121 20.36 2.83 -4.14
CA VAL A 121 21.35 3.90 -4.00
C VAL A 121 21.48 4.17 -2.50
N ARG A 122 22.63 3.82 -1.91
CA ARG A 122 22.85 4.04 -0.48
C ARG A 122 22.83 5.55 -0.21
N SER A 123 22.20 6.00 0.87
CA SER A 123 22.30 7.41 1.30
C SER A 123 23.75 7.85 1.50
N SER A 124 24.65 6.91 1.84
CA SER A 124 26.09 7.15 1.91
C SER A 124 26.74 7.53 0.56
N GLN A 125 26.10 7.24 -0.58
CA GLN A 125 26.57 7.61 -1.91
C GLN A 125 25.96 8.94 -2.41
N LEU A 126 24.92 9.47 -1.75
CA LEU A 126 24.23 10.70 -2.17
C LEU A 126 24.56 11.92 -1.29
N GLY A 127 25.35 11.78 -0.23
CA GLY A 127 25.79 12.92 0.60
C GLY A 127 24.68 13.65 1.36
N ILE A 128 23.47 13.08 1.43
CA ILE A 128 22.32 13.69 2.09
C ILE A 128 22.31 13.30 3.56
N PHE A 129 22.27 14.32 4.41
CA PHE A 129 22.35 14.32 5.87
C PHE A 129 21.73 13.09 6.56
N SER A 130 22.48 12.56 7.52
CA SER A 130 22.01 11.66 8.55
C SER A 130 20.81 12.29 9.27
N THR A 131 19.60 11.83 8.97
CA THR A 131 18.42 12.15 9.78
C THR A 131 18.58 11.41 11.11
N SER A 132 18.61 12.19 12.19
CA SER A 132 18.57 11.74 13.59
C SER A 132 17.60 10.56 13.76
N PRO A 133 17.94 9.51 14.54
CA PRO A 133 17.05 8.39 14.78
C PRO A 133 15.81 8.90 15.52
N HIS A 134 14.70 9.07 14.78
CA HIS A 134 13.41 9.36 15.34
C HIS A 134 13.00 8.22 16.28
N SER A 135 12.82 8.56 17.56
CA SER A 135 12.16 7.78 18.62
C SER A 135 12.27 6.25 18.47
N SER A 136 13.23 5.68 19.19
CA SER A 136 13.39 4.26 19.49
C SER A 136 12.14 3.65 20.15
N SER A 137 11.08 3.44 19.36
CA SER A 137 10.13 2.37 19.61
C SER A 137 10.93 1.09 19.43
N ALA A 138 10.98 0.25 20.47
CA ALA A 138 11.79 -0.95 20.41
C ALA A 138 11.35 -1.83 19.22
N ILE A 139 12.25 -2.02 18.26
CA ILE A 139 12.05 -2.83 17.06
C ILE A 139 12.51 -4.24 17.42
N VAL A 140 11.66 -5.23 17.15
CA VAL A 140 12.05 -6.64 17.31
C VAL A 140 12.93 -7.02 16.13
N THR A 141 14.15 -7.48 16.38
CA THR A 141 15.06 -7.92 15.31
C THR A 141 14.48 -9.14 14.60
N PRO A 142 14.09 -9.05 13.32
CA PRO A 142 13.49 -10.16 12.60
C PRO A 142 14.52 -11.11 12.00
N GLN A 143 14.04 -12.26 11.54
CA GLN A 143 14.85 -13.18 10.74
C GLN A 143 15.18 -12.58 9.37
N THR A 144 16.39 -12.81 8.89
CA THR A 144 16.82 -12.32 7.57
C THR A 144 15.92 -12.82 6.43
N SER A 145 15.41 -14.05 6.53
CA SER A 145 14.42 -14.61 5.59
C SER A 145 13.12 -13.82 5.57
N SER A 146 12.62 -13.41 6.74
CA SER A 146 11.41 -12.60 6.88
C SER A 146 11.58 -11.23 6.24
N CYS A 147 12.77 -10.61 6.42
CA CYS A 147 13.11 -9.34 5.79
C CYS A 147 13.12 -9.44 4.25
N PHE A 148 13.77 -10.47 3.69
CA PHE A 148 13.77 -10.68 2.24
C PHE A 148 12.37 -10.98 1.69
N TYR A 149 11.59 -11.79 2.42
CA TYR A 149 10.20 -12.09 2.06
C TYR A 149 9.36 -10.82 1.95
N ILE A 150 9.37 -9.95 2.97
CA ILE A 150 8.53 -8.75 2.95
C ILE A 150 9.01 -7.74 1.89
N CYS A 151 10.32 -7.61 1.67
CA CYS A 151 10.85 -6.78 0.57
C CYS A 151 10.41 -7.32 -0.80
N GLN A 152 10.48 -8.63 -1.02
CA GLN A 152 9.99 -9.27 -2.24
C GLN A 152 8.49 -9.05 -2.41
N HIS A 153 7.71 -9.20 -1.34
CA HIS A 153 6.27 -8.97 -1.35
C HIS A 153 5.93 -7.53 -1.79
N CYS A 154 6.66 -6.53 -1.29
CA CYS A 154 6.50 -5.14 -1.74
C CYS A 154 6.82 -4.97 -3.23
N LEU A 155 7.90 -5.58 -3.71
CA LEU A 155 8.32 -5.48 -5.11
C LEU A 155 7.32 -6.13 -6.07
N VAL A 156 6.72 -7.27 -5.68
CA VAL A 156 5.66 -7.92 -6.46
C VAL A 156 4.47 -6.98 -6.64
N HIS A 157 3.98 -6.37 -5.56
CA HIS A 157 2.84 -5.45 -5.63
C HIS A 157 3.17 -4.15 -6.36
N LEU A 158 4.39 -3.63 -6.25
CA LEU A 158 4.86 -2.51 -7.08
C LEU A 158 4.82 -2.88 -8.57
N GLY A 159 5.22 -4.11 -8.92
CA GLY A 159 5.11 -4.65 -10.28
C GLY A 159 3.65 -4.72 -10.76
N ASP A 160 2.76 -5.28 -9.95
CA ASP A 160 1.33 -5.37 -10.26
C ASP A 160 0.69 -3.99 -10.47
N ILE A 161 1.02 -3.01 -9.62
CA ILE A 161 0.58 -1.62 -9.75
C ILE A 161 1.06 -1.02 -11.08
N GLY A 162 2.33 -1.22 -11.46
CA GLY A 162 2.87 -0.75 -12.75
C GLY A 162 2.17 -1.35 -13.96
N VAL A 163 1.72 -2.60 -13.85
CA VAL A 163 0.88 -3.23 -14.87
C VAL A 163 -0.50 -2.56 -14.93
N TYR A 164 -1.14 -2.29 -13.78
CA TYR A 164 -2.46 -1.65 -13.74
C TYR A 164 -2.46 -0.20 -14.26
N THR A 165 -1.41 0.57 -14.03
CA THR A 165 -1.28 1.94 -14.57
C THR A 165 -1.18 1.92 -16.09
N THR A 166 -0.38 1.01 -16.65
CA THR A 166 -0.23 0.84 -18.09
C THR A 166 -1.55 0.43 -18.77
N HIS A 167 -2.30 -0.49 -18.14
CA HIS A 167 -3.62 -0.89 -18.64
C HIS A 167 -4.65 0.25 -18.55
N SER A 168 -4.58 1.07 -17.50
CA SER A 168 -5.41 2.25 -17.31
C SER A 168 -5.13 3.33 -18.38
N GLN A 169 -3.86 3.59 -18.69
CA GLN A 169 -3.46 4.53 -19.74
C GLN A 169 -3.95 4.09 -21.13
N LYS A 170 -3.83 2.79 -21.44
CA LYS A 170 -4.40 2.25 -22.68
C LYS A 170 -5.91 2.48 -22.73
N ALA A 171 -6.66 2.23 -21.65
CA ALA A 171 -8.10 2.46 -21.64
C ALA A 171 -8.51 3.92 -21.94
N VAL A 172 -7.71 4.90 -21.51
CA VAL A 172 -7.92 6.32 -21.81
C VAL A 172 -7.65 6.63 -23.29
N LEU A 173 -6.54 6.12 -23.84
CA LEU A 173 -6.21 6.33 -25.26
C LEU A 173 -7.29 5.78 -26.21
N TRP A 174 -7.84 4.61 -25.89
CA TRP A 174 -8.87 3.98 -26.70
C TRP A 174 -10.22 4.73 -26.62
N ASP A 175 -10.51 5.41 -25.51
CA ASP A 175 -11.71 6.26 -25.39
C ASP A 175 -11.60 7.52 -26.25
N SER A 176 -10.42 8.15 -26.26
CA SER A 176 -10.13 9.31 -27.11
C SER A 176 -10.25 8.99 -28.60
N GLU A 177 -9.84 7.79 -29.00
CA GLU A 177 -9.87 7.37 -30.42
C GLU A 177 -11.27 6.98 -30.90
N ILE A 178 -12.14 6.49 -30.01
CA ILE A 178 -13.56 6.25 -30.33
C ILE A 178 -14.34 7.57 -30.45
N LYS A 179 -14.02 8.60 -29.64
CA LYS A 179 -14.69 9.92 -29.73
C LYS A 179 -14.31 10.73 -30.99
N MET A 180 -13.25 10.34 -31.69
CA MET A 180 -12.81 10.99 -32.95
C MET A 180 -13.34 10.33 -34.22
N LYS A 181 -14.14 9.25 -34.10
CA LYS A 181 -14.83 8.58 -35.21
C LYS A 181 -16.33 8.74 -35.08
#